data_AF-A0A943YZ99-F1
#
_entry.id   AF-A0A943YZ99-F1
#
_cell.length_a   1.000
_cell.length_b   1.000
_cell.length_c   1.000
_cell.angle_alpha   90.00
_cell.angle_beta   90.00
_cell.angle_gamma   90.00
#
_symmetry.space_group_name_H-M   'P 1'
#
loop_
_entity.id
_entity.type
_entity.pdbx_description
1 polymer ?
#
loop_
_entity_poly.entity_id
_entity_poly.type
_entity_poly.pdbx_seq_one_letter_code
_entity_poly.pdbx_strand_id
1 'polypeptide(L)'
;MKKKHPFLYNIIRRSIVVVLLAMMALTAYNQSTGSLISPEGLLAKIITPIQGFVSQASQAISNYMYRLKLRSNIEYEYNQLKAQNDELTLRSILYEELEQENTQLRALLGEYESRSTMNPVLARVIASETGNYFSTFTINKGKNDGVDTQMAVITSEGLVGYTYEVFDTTSKVITIIDDQASLAALIESSRDQGAVKGTLGSTGEPLCRMYYLSADSVPRPGDRVITSGVGVSFPKGLLIGYVRESTRAIEDSKHYIVVEPAADFEHIENVLVLRYYADVEAMPDNYDNTEVIIAPVATARPQAVIEEERLTNSTPVPLPDAPGKATPTPEPEALDIVIDEEAMGDLAERIVEATSTPAPETTEEPIVYDEPEVDAPFPDDL
;
A
#
# COMPACT_ATOMS: atom_id res chain seq x y z
N MET A 1 -32.82 38.72 25.90
CA MET A 1 -33.21 39.11 27.29
C MET A 1 -32.36 38.32 28.29
N LYS A 2 -31.36 38.95 28.91
CA LYS A 2 -30.48 38.32 29.92
C LYS A 2 -31.27 38.12 31.22
N LYS A 3 -31.43 36.87 31.68
CA LYS A 3 -31.98 36.53 32.99
C LYS A 3 -31.10 37.18 34.07
N LYS A 4 -31.53 38.32 34.63
CA LYS A 4 -30.91 38.93 35.81
C LYS A 4 -31.06 37.92 36.94
N HIS A 5 -29.98 37.29 37.40
CA HIS A 5 -30.00 36.31 38.49
C HIS A 5 -30.61 36.98 39.74
N PRO A 6 -31.85 36.64 40.13
CA PRO A 6 -32.54 37.29 41.24
C PRO A 6 -31.83 37.01 42.57
N PHE A 7 -31.07 35.92 42.63
CA PHE A 7 -30.26 35.54 43.78
C PHE A 7 -29.13 36.53 44.06
N LEU A 8 -28.35 36.94 43.05
CA LEU A 8 -27.28 37.92 43.22
C LEU A 8 -27.82 39.29 43.62
N TYR A 9 -28.92 39.72 43.00
CA TYR A 9 -29.57 40.99 43.33
C TYR A 9 -30.09 41.01 44.77
N ASN A 10 -30.69 39.91 45.23
CA ASN A 10 -31.18 39.80 46.61
C ASN A 10 -30.05 39.74 47.65
N ILE A 11 -28.91 39.13 47.31
CA ILE A 11 -27.72 39.11 48.16
C ILE A 11 -27.11 40.52 48.27
N ILE A 12 -26.96 41.22 47.15
CA ILE A 12 -26.47 42.60 47.12
C ILE A 12 -27.42 43.55 47.87
N ARG A 13 -28.73 43.38 47.71
CA ARG A 13 -29.73 44.18 48.43
C ARG A 13 -29.67 43.93 49.94
N ARG A 14 -29.52 42.66 50.37
CA ARG A 14 -29.39 42.30 51.79
C ARG A 14 -28.09 42.82 52.40
N SER A 15 -26.97 42.76 51.67
CA SER A 15 -25.69 43.30 52.17
C SER A 15 -25.73 44.83 52.33
N ILE A 16 -26.34 45.56 51.39
CA ILE A 16 -26.54 47.02 51.49
C ILE A 16 -27.39 47.38 52.71
N VAL A 17 -28.48 46.63 52.98
CA VAL A 17 -29.36 46.87 54.13
C VAL A 17 -28.64 46.61 55.45
N VAL A 18 -27.80 45.56 55.53
CA VAL A 18 -27.00 45.26 56.74
C VAL A 18 -25.96 46.36 56.99
N VAL A 19 -25.32 46.89 55.95
CA VAL A 19 -24.35 48.00 56.08
C VAL A 19 -25.03 49.28 56.55
N LEU A 20 -26.23 49.60 56.03
CA LEU A 20 -27.00 50.77 56.49
C LEU A 20 -27.48 50.63 57.94
N LEU A 21 -27.94 49.45 58.35
CA LEU A 21 -28.32 49.16 59.73
C LEU A 21 -27.12 49.25 60.69
N ALA A 22 -25.95 48.77 60.26
CA ALA A 22 -24.71 48.90 61.04
C ALA A 22 -24.29 50.37 61.19
N MET A 23 -24.42 51.19 60.13
CA MET A 23 -24.14 52.63 60.18
C MET A 23 -25.10 53.36 61.13
N MET A 24 -26.38 53.01 61.09
CA MET A 24 -27.41 53.64 61.94
C MET A 24 -27.23 53.27 63.43
N ALA A 25 -26.93 52.00 63.72
CA ALA A 25 -26.59 51.55 65.07
C ALA A 25 -25.33 52.24 65.62
N LEU A 26 -24.33 52.48 64.77
CA LEU A 26 -23.10 53.17 65.15
C LEU A 26 -23.35 54.66 65.48
N THR A 27 -24.20 55.34 64.71
CA THR A 27 -24.59 56.73 65.02
C THR A 27 -25.41 56.84 66.30
N ALA A 28 -26.28 55.87 66.58
CA ALA A 28 -27.07 55.83 67.81
C ALA A 28 -26.19 55.54 69.04
N TYR A 29 -25.18 54.67 68.91
CA TYR A 29 -24.22 54.38 69.97
C TYR A 29 -23.37 55.61 70.33
N ASN A 30 -22.91 56.37 69.33
CA ASN A 30 -22.13 57.60 69.54
C ASN A 30 -22.90 58.71 70.28
N GLN A 31 -24.22 58.79 70.11
CA GLN A 31 -25.04 59.78 70.82
C GLN A 31 -25.17 59.48 72.33
N SER A 32 -24.93 58.23 72.75
CA SER A 32 -25.06 57.80 74.14
C SER A 32 -23.76 57.89 74.97
N THR A 33 -22.57 58.08 74.37
CA THR A 33 -21.28 57.95 75.10
C THR A 33 -20.34 59.15 74.98
N GLY A 34 -20.72 60.23 74.30
CA GLY A 34 -20.01 61.53 74.38
C GLY A 34 -18.54 61.54 73.93
N SER A 35 -18.10 60.58 73.11
CA SER A 35 -16.75 60.54 72.53
C SER A 35 -16.83 60.68 71.01
N LEU A 36 -16.23 61.75 70.47
CA LEU A 36 -16.13 62.01 69.04
C LEU A 36 -15.08 61.07 68.44
N ILE A 37 -15.51 59.90 67.98
CA ILE A 37 -14.67 59.03 67.15
C ILE A 37 -14.51 59.71 65.79
N SER A 38 -13.30 60.17 65.45
CA SER A 38 -13.00 60.80 64.16
C SER A 38 -13.41 59.89 62.99
N PRO A 39 -14.12 60.41 61.95
CA PRO A 39 -14.63 59.63 60.83
C PRO A 39 -13.56 58.84 60.04
N GLU A 40 -12.31 59.31 60.10
CA GLU A 40 -11.18 58.77 59.34
C GLU A 40 -10.72 57.39 59.85
N GLY A 41 -10.82 57.12 61.15
CA GLY A 41 -10.39 55.84 61.74
C GLY A 41 -11.38 54.69 61.54
N LEU A 42 -12.65 55.00 61.30
CA LEU A 42 -13.73 54.04 61.07
C LEU A 42 -13.79 53.57 59.60
N LEU A 43 -13.54 54.48 58.66
CA LEU A 43 -13.39 54.16 57.24
C LEU A 43 -12.18 53.24 57.00
N ALA A 44 -11.05 53.53 57.65
CA ALA A 44 -9.85 52.72 57.54
C ALA A 44 -10.05 51.29 58.09
N LYS A 45 -10.82 51.10 59.17
CA LYS A 45 -11.07 49.78 59.80
C LYS A 45 -12.02 48.87 59.02
N ILE A 46 -12.88 49.43 58.18
CA ILE A 46 -13.82 48.66 57.33
C ILE A 46 -13.19 48.35 55.97
N ILE A 47 -12.38 49.27 55.43
CA ILE A 47 -11.76 49.15 54.11
C ILE A 47 -10.54 48.22 54.11
N THR A 48 -9.74 48.21 55.20
CA THR A 48 -8.54 47.37 55.29
C THR A 48 -8.79 45.86 55.20
N PRO A 49 -9.81 45.25 55.86
CA PRO A 49 -10.07 43.82 55.68
C PRO A 49 -10.64 43.49 54.28
N ILE A 50 -11.33 44.44 53.63
CA ILE A 50 -11.88 44.26 52.27
C ILE A 50 -10.77 44.31 51.21
N GLN A 51 -9.75 45.16 51.38
CA GLN A 51 -8.60 45.20 50.47
C GLN A 51 -7.86 43.85 50.41
N GLY A 52 -7.65 43.19 51.56
CA GLY A 52 -7.01 41.86 51.61
C GLY A 52 -7.87 40.73 51.02
N PHE A 53 -9.19 40.79 51.24
CA PHE A 53 -10.13 39.78 50.74
C PHE A 53 -10.35 39.90 49.22
N VAL A 54 -10.41 41.12 48.70
CA VAL A 54 -10.54 41.39 47.25
C VAL A 54 -9.26 41.01 46.52
N SER A 55 -8.07 41.25 47.08
CA SER A 55 -6.82 40.81 46.46
C SER A 55 -6.67 39.28 46.46
N GLN A 56 -7.06 38.59 47.54
CA GLN A 56 -7.05 37.11 47.59
C GLN A 56 -8.09 36.49 46.65
N ALA A 57 -9.30 37.06 46.58
CA ALA A 57 -10.34 36.61 45.65
C ALA A 57 -9.94 36.86 44.20
N SER A 58 -9.34 38.02 43.89
CA SER A 58 -8.82 38.36 42.56
C SER A 58 -7.70 37.40 42.13
N GLN A 59 -6.75 37.10 43.03
CA GLN A 59 -5.67 36.16 42.75
C GLN A 59 -6.18 34.72 42.59
N ALA A 60 -7.14 34.27 43.41
CA ALA A 60 -7.76 32.95 43.28
C ALA A 60 -8.56 32.78 41.97
N ILE A 61 -9.31 33.81 41.56
CA ILE A 61 -10.07 33.83 40.30
C ILE A 61 -9.11 33.87 39.10
N SER A 62 -8.05 34.68 39.16
CA SER A 62 -7.05 34.74 38.09
C SER A 62 -6.32 33.40 37.91
N ASN A 63 -5.98 32.71 39.00
CA ASN A 63 -5.33 31.40 38.99
C ASN A 63 -6.28 30.28 38.51
N TYR A 64 -7.57 30.36 38.84
CA TYR A 64 -8.59 29.43 38.33
C TYR A 64 -8.84 29.63 36.83
N MET A 65 -8.86 30.89 36.36
CA MET A 65 -9.01 31.22 34.93
C MET A 65 -7.78 30.81 34.11
N TYR A 66 -6.57 30.91 34.68
CA TYR A 66 -5.33 30.42 34.06
C TYR A 66 -5.32 28.88 33.99
N ARG A 67 -5.77 28.18 35.04
CA ARG A 67 -5.89 26.70 35.05
C ARG A 67 -6.96 26.17 34.11
N LEU A 68 -8.07 26.89 33.90
CA LEU A 68 -9.10 26.53 32.92
C LEU A 68 -8.64 26.76 31.47
N LYS A 69 -7.93 27.86 31.19
CA LYS A 69 -7.29 28.07 29.88
C LYS A 69 -6.23 27.01 29.57
N LEU A 70 -5.48 26.57 30.58
CA LEU A 70 -4.50 25.49 30.40
C LEU A 70 -5.17 24.15 30.09
N ARG A 71 -6.35 23.86 30.68
CA ARG A 71 -7.09 22.62 30.41
C ARG A 71 -7.69 22.55 29.01
N SER A 72 -8.27 23.62 28.46
CA SER A 72 -8.79 23.59 27.08
C SER A 72 -7.68 23.54 26.02
N ASN A 73 -6.51 24.10 26.32
CA ASN A 73 -5.37 24.05 25.40
C ASN A 73 -4.73 22.66 25.36
N ILE A 74 -4.68 21.93 26.48
CA ILE A 74 -4.10 20.57 26.51
C ILE A 74 -4.94 19.58 25.70
N GLU A 75 -6.26 19.59 25.83
CA GLU A 75 -7.11 18.71 25.02
C GLU A 75 -7.03 19.05 23.52
N TYR A 76 -6.96 20.34 23.18
CA TYR A 76 -6.79 20.80 21.80
C TYR A 76 -5.42 20.41 21.23
N GLU A 77 -4.34 20.67 21.96
CA GLU A 77 -2.97 20.30 21.58
C GLU A 77 -2.80 18.78 21.52
N TYR A 78 -3.40 18.03 22.44
CA TYR A 78 -3.41 16.57 22.42
C TYR A 78 -4.13 16.04 21.18
N ASN A 79 -5.32 16.56 20.86
CA ASN A 79 -6.05 16.15 19.67
C ASN A 79 -5.32 16.53 18.38
N GLN A 80 -4.66 17.71 18.33
CA GLN A 80 -3.82 18.08 17.20
C GLN A 80 -2.60 17.16 17.06
N LEU A 81 -1.91 16.88 18.17
CA LEU A 81 -0.73 16.03 18.15
C LEU A 81 -1.09 14.60 17.80
N LYS A 82 -2.24 14.12 18.28
CA LYS A 82 -2.78 12.81 17.90
C LYS A 82 -3.12 12.77 16.41
N ALA A 83 -3.82 13.77 15.87
CA ALA A 83 -4.11 13.84 14.45
C ALA A 83 -2.85 13.90 13.58
N GLN A 84 -1.81 14.63 14.01
CA GLN A 84 -0.51 14.66 13.34
C GLN A 84 0.20 13.31 13.42
N ASN A 85 0.12 12.62 14.56
CA ASN A 85 0.71 11.30 14.72
C ASN A 85 -0.01 10.27 13.83
N ASP A 86 -1.34 10.31 13.78
CA ASP A 86 -2.16 9.48 12.89
C ASP A 86 -1.80 9.76 11.42
N GLU A 87 -1.68 11.03 11.02
CA GLU A 87 -1.26 11.43 9.67
C GLU A 87 0.17 10.94 9.33
N LEU A 88 1.12 11.12 10.25
CA LEU A 88 2.50 10.67 10.08
C LEU A 88 2.59 9.15 10.01
N THR A 89 1.77 8.45 10.79
CA THR A 89 1.68 6.99 10.78
C THR A 89 1.15 6.51 9.42
N LEU A 90 0.06 7.12 8.93
CA LEU A 90 -0.46 6.81 7.59
C LEU A 90 0.56 7.09 6.49
N ARG A 91 1.28 8.21 6.57
CA ARG A 91 2.37 8.51 5.63
C ARG A 91 3.49 7.47 5.71
N SER A 92 3.87 7.05 6.92
CA SER A 92 4.91 6.04 7.11
C SER A 92 4.53 4.72 6.45
N ILE A 93 3.29 4.25 6.64
CA ILE A 93 2.79 3.03 6.02
C ILE A 93 2.85 3.13 4.48
N LEU A 94 2.37 4.26 3.93
CA LEU A 94 2.42 4.50 2.48
C LEU A 94 3.86 4.54 1.95
N TYR A 95 4.78 5.17 2.66
CA TYR A 95 6.19 5.21 2.25
C TYR A 95 6.82 3.82 2.25
N GLU A 96 6.51 2.99 3.25
CA GLU A 96 7.00 1.62 3.33
C GLU A 96 6.46 0.76 2.18
N GLU A 97 5.16 0.89 1.85
CA GLU A 97 4.54 0.21 0.71
C GLU A 97 5.21 0.62 -0.62
N LEU A 98 5.42 1.93 -0.84
CA LEU A 98 6.11 2.43 -2.04
C LEU A 98 7.56 1.94 -2.13
N GLU A 99 8.27 1.84 -1.00
CA GLU A 99 9.65 1.35 -0.96
C GLU A 99 9.71 -0.14 -1.31
N GLN A 100 8.77 -0.94 -0.79
CA GLN A 100 8.64 -2.36 -1.12
C GLN A 100 8.33 -2.56 -2.62
N GLU A 101 7.34 -1.84 -3.17
CA GLU A 101 7.00 -1.89 -4.60
C GLU A 101 8.21 -1.51 -5.46
N ASN A 102 8.91 -0.42 -5.11
CA ASN A 102 10.09 0.01 -5.87
C ASN A 102 11.20 -1.04 -5.87
N THR A 103 11.41 -1.69 -4.72
CA THR A 103 12.42 -2.75 -4.57
C THR A 103 12.08 -3.97 -5.44
N GLN A 104 10.83 -4.42 -5.40
CA GLN A 104 10.36 -5.53 -6.24
C GLN A 104 10.47 -5.20 -7.73
N LEU A 105 10.03 -4.00 -8.14
CA LEU A 105 10.12 -3.55 -9.53
C LEU A 105 11.58 -3.44 -10.01
N ARG A 106 12.50 -2.98 -9.15
CA ARG A 106 13.94 -2.96 -9.48
C ARG A 106 14.52 -4.36 -9.63
N ALA A 107 14.15 -5.30 -8.76
CA ALA A 107 14.58 -6.69 -8.88
C ALA A 107 14.08 -7.30 -10.20
N LEU A 108 12.81 -7.05 -10.54
CA LEU A 108 12.21 -7.51 -11.79
C LEU A 108 12.85 -6.86 -13.02
N LEU A 109 13.21 -5.57 -12.95
CA LEU A 109 13.96 -4.89 -14.00
C LEU A 109 15.35 -5.50 -14.18
N GLY A 110 16.02 -5.87 -13.08
CA GLY A 110 17.30 -6.59 -13.12
C GLY A 110 17.18 -7.91 -13.89
N GLU A 111 16.11 -8.67 -13.65
CA GLU A 111 15.83 -9.91 -14.41
C GLU A 111 15.44 -9.67 -15.87
N TYR A 112 14.77 -8.56 -16.16
CA TYR A 112 14.47 -8.12 -17.52
C TYR A 112 15.77 -7.85 -18.30
N GLU A 113 16.72 -7.12 -17.70
CA GLU A 113 18.01 -6.80 -18.33
C GLU A 113 18.88 -8.04 -18.51
N SER A 114 18.96 -8.90 -17.48
CA SER A 114 19.77 -10.12 -17.50
C SER A 114 19.31 -11.12 -18.56
N ARG A 115 18.00 -11.13 -18.89
CA ARG A 115 17.38 -12.01 -19.88
C ARG A 115 16.90 -11.29 -21.13
N SER A 116 17.49 -10.15 -21.46
CA SER A 116 17.15 -9.35 -22.66
C SER A 116 17.17 -10.15 -23.97
N THR A 117 17.96 -11.23 -24.05
CA THR A 117 18.01 -12.15 -25.20
C THR A 117 16.73 -12.99 -25.39
N MET A 118 15.82 -13.04 -24.41
CA MET A 118 14.54 -13.77 -24.47
C MET A 118 13.33 -12.83 -24.59
N ASN A 119 13.58 -11.57 -24.94
CA ASN A 119 12.58 -10.54 -25.17
C ASN A 119 11.43 -10.53 -24.14
N PRO A 120 11.75 -10.41 -22.83
CA PRO A 120 10.76 -10.51 -21.77
C PRO A 120 9.71 -9.41 -21.85
N VAL A 121 8.49 -9.71 -21.40
CA VAL A 121 7.38 -8.73 -21.30
C VAL A 121 6.94 -8.64 -19.85
N LEU A 122 6.93 -7.41 -19.34
CA LEU A 122 6.35 -7.12 -18.04
C LEU A 122 4.82 -7.21 -18.12
N ALA A 123 4.24 -8.03 -17.26
CA ALA A 123 2.81 -8.22 -17.13
C ALA A 123 2.40 -8.08 -15.66
N ARG A 124 1.18 -7.57 -15.43
CA ARG A 124 0.56 -7.46 -14.11
C ARG A 124 -0.52 -8.51 -13.96
N VAL A 125 -0.59 -9.12 -12.79
CA VAL A 125 -1.68 -10.02 -12.42
C VAL A 125 -2.95 -9.21 -12.18
N ILE A 126 -4.04 -9.54 -12.87
CA ILE A 126 -5.33 -8.84 -12.80
C ILE A 126 -6.43 -9.68 -12.17
N ALA A 127 -6.24 -11.00 -12.09
CA ALA A 127 -7.13 -11.91 -11.39
C ALA A 127 -6.33 -13.13 -10.93
N SER A 128 -6.66 -13.66 -9.76
CA SER A 128 -6.15 -14.94 -9.27
C SER A 128 -7.31 -15.88 -8.98
N GLU A 129 -7.14 -17.13 -9.34
CA GLU A 129 -8.09 -18.21 -9.11
C GLU A 129 -7.33 -19.33 -8.39
N THR A 130 -7.42 -19.29 -7.06
CA THR A 130 -6.76 -20.25 -6.16
C THR A 130 -7.81 -21.14 -5.52
N GLY A 131 -7.66 -22.44 -5.70
CA GLY A 131 -8.43 -23.48 -5.01
C GLY A 131 -7.50 -24.51 -4.38
N ASN A 132 -8.09 -25.46 -3.65
CA ASN A 132 -7.30 -26.53 -3.02
C ASN A 132 -6.55 -27.42 -4.03
N TYR A 133 -7.01 -27.48 -5.29
CA TYR A 133 -6.48 -28.36 -6.32
C TYR A 133 -5.86 -27.63 -7.51
N PHE A 134 -6.23 -26.35 -7.71
CA PHE A 134 -5.80 -25.56 -8.85
C PHE A 134 -5.26 -24.21 -8.40
N SER A 135 -4.28 -23.69 -9.11
CA SER A 135 -3.69 -22.38 -8.88
C SER A 135 -3.37 -21.76 -10.23
N THR A 136 -4.27 -20.87 -10.66
CA THR A 136 -4.12 -20.14 -11.92
C THR A 136 -4.33 -18.66 -11.69
N PHE A 137 -3.75 -17.84 -12.56
CA PHE A 137 -3.94 -16.39 -12.52
C PHE A 137 -3.98 -15.82 -13.93
N THR A 138 -4.58 -14.65 -14.07
CA THR A 138 -4.74 -13.94 -15.34
C THR A 138 -3.83 -12.71 -15.34
N ILE A 139 -3.12 -12.51 -16.45
CA ILE A 139 -2.24 -11.38 -16.69
C ILE A 139 -2.82 -10.40 -17.72
N ASN A 140 -2.48 -9.12 -17.60
CA ASN A 140 -2.91 -8.03 -18.51
C ASN A 140 -2.17 -7.98 -19.86
N LYS A 141 -1.66 -9.13 -20.33
CA LYS A 141 -0.91 -9.26 -21.59
C LYS A 141 -1.45 -10.44 -22.37
N GLY A 142 -1.61 -10.26 -23.68
CA GLY A 142 -2.19 -11.26 -24.58
C GLY A 142 -1.42 -11.41 -25.88
N LYS A 143 -2.08 -11.99 -26.90
CA LYS A 143 -1.51 -12.18 -28.25
C LYS A 143 -1.01 -10.88 -28.86
N ASN A 144 -1.69 -9.76 -28.64
CA ASN A 144 -1.30 -8.46 -29.16
C ASN A 144 0.05 -7.97 -28.60
N ASP A 145 0.44 -8.44 -27.41
CA ASP A 145 1.73 -8.16 -26.79
C ASP A 145 2.82 -9.19 -27.17
N GLY A 146 2.48 -10.16 -28.02
CA GLY A 146 3.37 -11.26 -28.43
C GLY A 146 3.47 -12.38 -27.40
N VAL A 147 2.48 -12.52 -26.51
CA VAL A 147 2.35 -13.69 -25.64
C VAL A 147 1.71 -14.83 -26.44
N ASP A 148 2.26 -16.03 -26.32
CA ASP A 148 1.71 -17.26 -26.89
C ASP A 148 1.56 -18.32 -25.79
N THR A 149 0.89 -19.42 -26.12
CA THR A 149 0.76 -20.60 -25.26
C THR A 149 2.13 -21.22 -24.96
N GLN A 150 2.26 -21.83 -23.78
CA GLN A 150 3.48 -22.47 -23.28
C GLN A 150 4.71 -21.56 -23.11
N MET A 151 4.51 -20.26 -22.88
CA MET A 151 5.58 -19.34 -22.52
C MET A 151 5.81 -19.36 -21.00
N ALA A 152 7.07 -19.44 -20.60
CA ALA A 152 7.50 -19.36 -19.20
C ALA A 152 7.16 -17.99 -18.58
N VAL A 153 6.63 -18.03 -17.36
CA VAL A 153 6.31 -16.86 -16.53
C VAL A 153 7.18 -16.89 -15.27
N ILE A 154 7.98 -15.86 -15.07
CA ILE A 154 8.97 -15.77 -13.98
C ILE A 154 8.77 -14.51 -13.13
N THR A 155 9.26 -14.57 -11.90
CA THR A 155 9.47 -13.42 -11.01
C THR A 155 10.97 -13.21 -10.78
N SER A 156 11.34 -12.26 -9.92
CA SER A 156 12.72 -12.08 -9.46
C SER A 156 13.28 -13.28 -8.69
N GLU A 157 12.40 -14.08 -8.08
CA GLU A 157 12.79 -15.19 -7.21
C GLU A 157 12.88 -16.52 -7.97
N GLY A 158 12.00 -16.74 -8.95
CA GLY A 158 11.98 -17.99 -9.69
C GLY A 158 10.87 -18.12 -10.74
N LEU A 159 10.72 -19.33 -11.26
CA LEU A 159 9.67 -19.71 -12.18
C LEU A 159 8.34 -19.82 -11.43
N VAL A 160 7.36 -19.07 -11.88
CA VAL A 160 6.00 -19.11 -11.33
C VAL A 160 5.14 -20.12 -12.08
N GLY A 161 5.26 -20.18 -13.41
CA GLY A 161 4.34 -20.97 -14.21
C GLY A 161 4.52 -20.78 -15.69
N TYR A 162 3.47 -21.10 -16.44
CA TYR A 162 3.45 -20.92 -17.88
C TYR A 162 2.06 -20.58 -18.41
N THR A 163 2.02 -19.87 -19.53
CA THR A 163 0.76 -19.52 -20.20
C THR A 163 0.10 -20.76 -20.76
N TYR A 164 -1.18 -20.96 -20.45
CA TYR A 164 -1.94 -22.12 -20.96
C TYR A 164 -3.03 -21.70 -21.95
N GLU A 165 -3.67 -20.55 -21.72
CA GLU A 165 -4.73 -20.02 -22.56
C GLU A 165 -4.49 -18.52 -22.78
N VAL A 166 -4.41 -18.11 -24.06
CA VAL A 166 -4.01 -16.75 -24.44
C VAL A 166 -5.11 -16.11 -25.28
N PHE A 167 -5.67 -15.01 -24.77
CA PHE A 167 -6.61 -14.15 -25.46
C PHE A 167 -5.90 -12.96 -26.11
N ASP A 168 -6.63 -12.10 -26.81
CA ASP A 168 -6.02 -10.99 -27.56
C ASP A 168 -5.32 -9.97 -26.64
N THR A 169 -5.90 -9.70 -25.47
CA THR A 169 -5.41 -8.67 -24.51
C THR A 169 -5.03 -9.22 -23.14
N THR A 170 -5.42 -10.46 -22.82
CA THR A 170 -5.16 -11.11 -21.54
C THR A 170 -4.69 -12.54 -21.76
N SER A 171 -4.03 -13.12 -20.76
CA SER A 171 -3.63 -14.53 -20.79
C SER A 171 -3.82 -15.16 -19.42
N LYS A 172 -4.15 -16.44 -19.40
CA LYS A 172 -4.19 -17.25 -18.19
C LYS A 172 -2.91 -18.07 -18.05
N VAL A 173 -2.41 -18.09 -16.83
CA VAL A 173 -1.17 -18.74 -16.42
C VAL A 173 -1.51 -19.83 -15.41
N ILE A 174 -0.99 -21.02 -15.65
CA ILE A 174 -1.02 -22.11 -14.68
C ILE A 174 0.27 -22.07 -13.87
N THR A 175 0.17 -22.12 -12.54
CA THR A 175 1.36 -22.10 -11.66
C THR A 175 2.02 -23.48 -11.62
N ILE A 176 3.32 -23.52 -11.27
CA ILE A 176 4.05 -24.79 -11.14
C ILE A 176 3.59 -25.66 -9.96
N ILE A 177 2.86 -25.08 -9.01
CA ILE A 177 2.32 -25.79 -7.83
C ILE A 177 0.97 -26.47 -8.12
N ASP A 178 0.33 -26.14 -9.24
CA ASP A 178 -0.91 -26.76 -9.72
C ASP A 178 -0.71 -28.25 -10.03
N ASP A 179 -1.72 -29.09 -9.75
CA ASP A 179 -1.62 -30.54 -9.93
C ASP A 179 -1.59 -30.98 -11.40
N GLN A 180 -2.09 -30.14 -12.32
CA GLN A 180 -2.03 -30.34 -13.76
C GLN A 180 -0.73 -29.81 -14.37
N ALA A 181 0.03 -28.99 -13.65
CA ALA A 181 1.28 -28.46 -14.15
C ALA A 181 2.35 -29.56 -14.20
N SER A 182 3.02 -29.67 -15.36
CA SER A 182 4.17 -30.56 -15.51
C SER A 182 5.22 -29.93 -16.42
N LEU A 183 6.47 -29.92 -15.94
CA LEU A 183 7.58 -29.31 -16.66
C LEU A 183 8.86 -30.15 -16.52
N ALA A 184 9.68 -30.12 -17.57
CA ALA A 184 10.96 -30.80 -17.60
C ALA A 184 12.01 -29.99 -16.80
N ALA A 185 12.63 -30.64 -15.83
CA ALA A 185 13.59 -30.03 -14.91
C ALA A 185 14.89 -30.84 -14.85
N LEU A 186 15.94 -30.19 -14.37
CA LEU A 186 17.21 -30.81 -14.04
C LEU A 186 17.72 -30.30 -12.69
N ILE A 187 18.42 -31.16 -11.97
CA ILE A 187 19.16 -30.77 -10.76
C ILE A 187 20.48 -30.17 -11.21
N GLU A 188 20.79 -28.96 -10.77
CA GLU A 188 21.94 -28.20 -11.29
C GLU A 188 23.28 -28.89 -10.95
N SER A 189 23.39 -29.48 -9.76
CA SER A 189 24.62 -30.09 -9.23
C SER A 189 24.96 -31.41 -9.93
N SER A 190 24.02 -32.34 -10.02
CA SER A 190 24.22 -33.67 -10.60
C SER A 190 23.91 -33.73 -12.10
N ARG A 191 23.20 -32.72 -12.64
CA ARG A 191 22.64 -32.70 -14.00
C ARG A 191 21.62 -33.80 -14.27
N ASP A 192 21.08 -34.43 -13.22
CA ASP A 192 20.01 -35.41 -13.34
C ASP A 192 18.73 -34.74 -13.86
N GLN A 193 18.08 -35.38 -14.82
CA GLN A 193 16.83 -34.90 -15.42
C GLN A 193 15.63 -35.57 -14.76
N GLY A 194 14.48 -34.88 -14.83
CA GLY A 194 13.20 -35.40 -14.37
C GLY A 194 12.06 -34.48 -14.73
N ALA A 195 10.85 -34.82 -14.29
CA ALA A 195 9.66 -34.00 -14.48
C ALA A 195 9.16 -33.47 -13.14
N VAL A 196 9.07 -32.15 -13.01
CA VAL A 196 8.45 -31.49 -11.86
C VAL A 196 6.94 -31.42 -12.08
N LYS A 197 6.17 -31.73 -11.04
CA LYS A 197 4.72 -31.59 -10.97
C LYS A 197 4.32 -30.93 -9.66
N GLY A 198 3.29 -30.09 -9.71
CA GLY A 198 2.74 -29.47 -8.51
C GLY A 198 2.00 -30.45 -7.62
N THR A 199 1.96 -30.17 -6.31
CA THR A 199 1.28 -31.03 -5.33
C THR A 199 0.20 -30.33 -4.54
N LEU A 200 -0.22 -29.12 -4.91
CA LEU A 200 -1.22 -28.34 -4.17
C LEU A 200 -2.48 -29.18 -3.88
N GLY A 201 -2.97 -29.92 -4.88
CA GLY A 201 -4.10 -30.84 -4.75
C GLY A 201 -3.93 -32.02 -3.78
N SER A 202 -2.70 -32.37 -3.39
CA SER A 202 -2.42 -33.51 -2.50
C SER A 202 -1.98 -33.10 -1.10
N THR A 203 -1.32 -31.96 -0.93
CA THR A 203 -0.71 -31.55 0.34
C THR A 203 -1.28 -30.26 0.91
N GLY A 204 -1.95 -29.43 0.11
CA GLY A 204 -2.39 -28.09 0.50
C GLY A 204 -1.26 -27.07 0.66
N GLU A 205 -0.01 -27.52 0.72
CA GLU A 205 1.19 -26.66 0.68
C GLU A 205 1.65 -26.41 -0.77
N PRO A 206 2.25 -25.23 -1.07
CA PRO A 206 2.79 -24.87 -2.39
C PRO A 206 4.10 -25.60 -2.69
N LEU A 207 4.06 -26.94 -2.70
CA LEU A 207 5.20 -27.79 -2.98
C LEU A 207 5.11 -28.42 -4.37
N CYS A 208 6.27 -28.84 -4.84
CA CYS A 208 6.44 -29.56 -6.08
C CYS A 208 7.08 -30.92 -5.81
N ARG A 209 6.81 -31.90 -6.67
CA ARG A 209 7.50 -33.19 -6.69
C ARG A 209 8.18 -33.39 -8.03
N MET A 210 9.45 -33.78 -8.00
CA MET A 210 10.18 -34.16 -9.20
C MET A 210 10.28 -35.69 -9.29
N TYR A 211 9.83 -36.21 -10.43
CA TYR A 211 9.74 -37.63 -10.77
C TYR A 211 10.73 -38.00 -11.88
N TYR A 212 10.88 -39.30 -12.13
CA TYR A 212 11.69 -39.88 -13.23
C TYR A 212 13.19 -39.58 -13.14
N LEU A 213 13.70 -39.45 -11.91
CA LEU A 213 15.14 -39.38 -11.65
C LEU A 213 15.79 -40.75 -11.90
N SER A 214 17.06 -40.75 -12.30
CA SER A 214 17.85 -41.97 -12.40
C SER A 214 17.93 -42.67 -11.04
N ALA A 215 17.94 -44.01 -11.00
CA ALA A 215 18.05 -44.79 -9.76
C ALA A 215 19.36 -44.51 -8.98
N ASP A 216 20.40 -44.12 -9.71
CA ASP A 216 21.71 -43.74 -9.16
C ASP A 216 21.74 -42.28 -8.68
N SER A 217 20.69 -41.50 -8.92
CA SER A 217 20.59 -40.12 -8.45
C SER A 217 20.50 -40.08 -6.93
N VAL A 218 21.34 -39.23 -6.33
CA VAL A 218 21.32 -38.92 -4.89
C VAL A 218 21.27 -37.41 -4.71
N PRO A 219 20.08 -36.80 -4.88
CA PRO A 219 19.88 -35.37 -4.66
C PRO A 219 20.13 -35.02 -3.20
N ARG A 220 20.79 -33.88 -2.95
CA ARG A 220 21.03 -33.40 -1.58
C ARG A 220 20.04 -32.28 -1.25
N PRO A 221 19.56 -32.18 0.01
CA PRO A 221 18.81 -31.01 0.44
C PRO A 221 19.58 -29.72 0.15
N GLY A 222 18.90 -28.72 -0.40
CA GLY A 222 19.47 -27.45 -0.85
C GLY A 222 20.01 -27.44 -2.28
N ASP A 223 20.06 -28.57 -3.00
CA ASP A 223 20.44 -28.56 -4.42
C ASP A 223 19.41 -27.75 -5.23
N ARG A 224 19.88 -26.96 -6.20
CA ARG A 224 19.04 -26.13 -7.08
C ARG A 224 18.39 -26.97 -8.16
N VAL A 225 17.10 -26.77 -8.37
CA VAL A 225 16.32 -27.38 -9.45
C VAL A 225 15.99 -26.31 -10.48
N ILE A 226 16.36 -26.54 -11.73
CA ILE A 226 16.20 -25.58 -12.83
C ILE A 226 15.53 -26.24 -14.04
N THR A 227 14.92 -25.46 -14.93
CA THR A 227 14.32 -25.99 -16.17
C THR A 227 15.37 -26.66 -17.06
N SER A 228 15.05 -27.82 -17.63
CA SER A 228 16.04 -28.63 -18.36
C SER A 228 16.29 -28.18 -19.79
N GLY A 229 15.34 -27.47 -20.41
CA GLY A 229 15.37 -27.17 -21.85
C GLY A 229 14.94 -28.34 -22.74
N VAL A 230 14.56 -29.48 -22.16
CA VAL A 230 14.19 -30.69 -22.90
C VAL A 230 12.73 -30.62 -23.32
N GLY A 231 12.42 -31.04 -24.55
CA GLY A 231 11.04 -31.10 -25.06
C GLY A 231 10.51 -29.78 -25.64
N VAL A 232 11.40 -28.82 -25.91
CA VAL A 232 11.12 -27.51 -26.55
C VAL A 232 10.14 -26.59 -25.78
N SER A 233 9.55 -27.03 -24.67
CA SER A 233 8.50 -26.26 -23.97
C SER A 233 9.03 -25.09 -23.13
N PHE A 234 10.27 -25.14 -22.61
CA PHE A 234 10.82 -24.11 -21.72
C PHE A 234 12.30 -23.86 -21.97
N PRO A 235 12.81 -22.62 -21.87
CA PRO A 235 14.24 -22.35 -21.96
C PRO A 235 14.95 -22.99 -20.78
N LYS A 236 16.19 -23.45 -21.01
CA LYS A 236 17.01 -24.06 -19.96
C LYS A 236 17.48 -23.02 -18.95
N GLY A 237 17.49 -23.40 -17.67
CA GLY A 237 18.16 -22.64 -16.61
C GLY A 237 17.30 -21.63 -15.84
N LEU A 238 15.97 -21.73 -15.93
CA LEU A 238 15.07 -20.99 -15.04
C LEU A 238 15.01 -21.69 -13.68
N LEU A 239 15.20 -20.94 -12.60
CA LEU A 239 15.16 -21.49 -11.24
C LEU A 239 13.73 -21.89 -10.89
N ILE A 240 13.52 -23.15 -10.53
CA ILE A 240 12.23 -23.65 -10.04
C ILE A 240 12.22 -23.58 -8.52
N GLY A 241 13.28 -24.06 -7.88
CA GLY A 241 13.33 -24.17 -6.42
C GLY A 241 14.52 -24.97 -5.91
N TYR A 242 14.40 -25.45 -4.68
CA TYR A 242 15.44 -26.19 -3.97
C TYR A 242 14.92 -27.56 -3.52
N VAL A 243 15.79 -28.56 -3.55
CA VAL A 243 15.46 -29.89 -3.01
C VAL A 243 15.28 -29.79 -1.51
N ARG A 244 14.11 -30.16 -0.98
CA ARG A 244 13.83 -30.20 0.45
C ARG A 244 14.17 -31.58 1.02
N GLU A 245 13.63 -32.62 0.39
CA GLU A 245 13.85 -34.02 0.81
C GLU A 245 13.75 -34.98 -0.37
N SER A 246 14.38 -36.16 -0.21
CA SER A 246 14.32 -37.24 -1.20
C SER A 246 13.60 -38.46 -0.63
N THR A 247 12.52 -38.89 -1.29
CA THR A 247 11.79 -40.11 -0.91
C THR A 247 12.19 -41.26 -1.82
N ARG A 248 12.80 -42.30 -1.25
CA ARG A 248 13.11 -43.56 -1.94
C ARG A 248 12.06 -44.60 -1.60
N ALA A 249 11.20 -44.92 -2.55
CA ALA A 249 10.25 -46.02 -2.46
C ALA A 249 10.83 -47.28 -3.11
N ILE A 250 10.31 -48.45 -2.72
CA ILE A 250 10.76 -49.77 -3.23
C ILE A 250 10.35 -49.98 -4.70
N GLU A 251 9.33 -49.27 -5.17
CA GLU A 251 8.94 -49.22 -6.60
C GLU A 251 9.60 -48.03 -7.28
N ASP A 252 10.34 -48.27 -8.39
CA ASP A 252 11.00 -47.23 -9.19
C ASP A 252 10.05 -46.08 -9.58
N SER A 253 8.78 -46.41 -9.81
CA SER A 253 7.75 -45.45 -10.22
C SER A 253 7.25 -44.53 -9.09
N LYS A 254 7.75 -44.70 -7.86
CA LYS A 254 7.42 -43.89 -6.67
C LYS A 254 8.64 -43.17 -6.09
N HIS A 255 9.80 -43.21 -6.76
CA HIS A 255 10.92 -42.36 -6.37
C HIS A 255 10.63 -40.93 -6.80
N TYR A 256 10.52 -40.03 -5.82
CA TYR A 256 10.39 -38.61 -6.06
C TYR A 256 11.18 -37.80 -5.02
N ILE A 257 11.56 -36.60 -5.42
CA ILE A 257 12.07 -35.59 -4.49
C ILE A 257 11.02 -34.50 -4.31
N VAL A 258 10.96 -33.97 -3.11
CA VAL A 258 10.14 -32.80 -2.81
C VAL A 258 10.98 -31.57 -3.07
N VAL A 259 10.46 -30.70 -3.91
CA VAL A 259 11.06 -29.43 -4.31
C VAL A 259 10.25 -28.31 -3.69
N GLU A 260 10.93 -27.45 -2.96
CA GLU A 260 10.40 -26.20 -2.44
C GLU A 260 10.60 -25.11 -3.51
N PRO A 261 9.53 -24.58 -4.10
CA PRO A 261 9.63 -23.52 -5.08
C PRO A 261 10.36 -22.29 -4.52
N ALA A 262 11.12 -21.60 -5.38
CA ALA A 262 11.79 -20.36 -5.00
C ALA A 262 10.86 -19.15 -5.04
N ALA A 263 9.79 -19.19 -5.85
CA ALA A 263 8.84 -18.09 -6.00
C ALA A 263 7.75 -18.14 -4.92
N ASP A 264 7.41 -16.98 -4.36
CA ASP A 264 6.21 -16.79 -3.56
C ASP A 264 4.94 -16.75 -4.44
N PHE A 265 4.00 -17.68 -4.21
CA PHE A 265 2.74 -17.76 -4.94
C PHE A 265 1.59 -16.97 -4.32
N GLU A 266 1.72 -16.56 -3.05
CA GLU A 266 0.68 -15.84 -2.33
C GLU A 266 0.70 -14.35 -2.68
N HIS A 267 1.89 -13.79 -2.94
CA HIS A 267 2.11 -12.35 -3.14
C HIS A 267 2.54 -11.98 -4.57
N ILE A 268 2.01 -12.67 -5.59
CA ILE A 268 2.35 -12.39 -7.00
C ILE A 268 1.56 -11.17 -7.53
N GLU A 269 2.26 -10.05 -7.76
CA GLU A 269 1.67 -8.87 -8.40
C GLU A 269 2.13 -8.64 -9.84
N ASN A 270 3.45 -8.71 -10.05
CA ASN A 270 4.09 -8.42 -11.34
C ASN A 270 4.95 -9.61 -11.76
N VAL A 271 4.86 -9.97 -13.04
CA VAL A 271 5.55 -11.11 -13.62
C VAL A 271 6.20 -10.74 -14.94
N LEU A 272 7.23 -11.50 -15.32
CA LEU A 272 7.84 -11.42 -16.64
C LEU A 272 7.46 -12.64 -17.45
N VAL A 273 6.90 -12.41 -18.64
CA VAL A 273 6.64 -13.45 -19.63
C VAL A 273 7.83 -13.52 -20.58
N LEU A 274 8.47 -14.68 -20.67
CA LEU A 274 9.59 -14.89 -21.59
C LEU A 274 9.04 -15.26 -22.97
N ARG A 275 9.26 -14.39 -23.96
CA ARG A 275 8.80 -14.63 -25.33
C ARG A 275 9.86 -15.40 -26.10
N TYR A 276 9.68 -16.71 -26.18
CA TYR A 276 10.44 -17.60 -27.05
C TYR A 276 9.48 -18.40 -27.91
N TYR A 277 9.94 -18.78 -29.11
CA TYR A 277 9.27 -19.80 -29.90
C TYR A 277 9.99 -21.12 -29.67
N ALA A 278 9.22 -22.14 -29.33
CA ALA A 278 9.66 -23.51 -29.45
C ALA A 278 9.75 -23.81 -30.96
N ASP A 279 10.94 -23.68 -31.55
CA ASP A 279 11.14 -24.07 -32.94
C ASP A 279 11.13 -25.60 -32.99
N VAL A 280 9.93 -26.16 -33.10
CA VAL A 280 9.75 -27.55 -33.47
C VAL A 280 9.94 -27.55 -34.98
N GLU A 281 11.19 -27.62 -35.44
CA GLU A 281 11.43 -28.09 -36.79
C GLU A 281 10.66 -29.42 -36.90
N ALA A 282 9.61 -29.43 -37.72
CA ALA A 282 8.97 -30.67 -38.10
C ALA A 282 10.09 -31.55 -38.67
N MET A 283 10.52 -32.53 -37.88
CA MET A 283 11.66 -33.38 -38.19
C MET A 283 11.52 -33.85 -39.65
N PRO A 284 12.38 -33.44 -40.59
CA PRO A 284 12.64 -34.30 -41.73
C PRO A 284 13.27 -35.57 -41.15
N ASP A 285 12.81 -36.73 -41.60
CA ASP A 285 13.14 -38.08 -41.07
C ASP A 285 14.64 -38.48 -41.11
N ASN A 286 15.55 -37.52 -41.26
CA ASN A 286 16.98 -37.78 -41.30
C ASN A 286 17.75 -36.50 -40.91
N TYR A 287 18.40 -36.47 -39.75
CA TYR A 287 19.85 -36.55 -39.62
C TYR A 287 20.28 -36.33 -38.16
N ASP A 288 21.26 -37.15 -37.79
CA ASP A 288 22.08 -37.11 -36.58
C ASP A 288 22.78 -35.73 -36.46
N ASN A 289 22.79 -35.16 -35.25
CA ASN A 289 23.42 -33.90 -34.80
C ASN A 289 22.98 -32.56 -35.45
N THR A 290 22.20 -31.75 -34.70
CA THR A 290 21.99 -30.31 -35.02
C THR A 290 22.16 -29.45 -33.77
N GLU A 291 23.04 -28.45 -33.85
CA GLU A 291 23.16 -27.36 -32.87
C GLU A 291 21.93 -26.46 -32.93
N VAL A 292 21.33 -26.20 -31.76
CA VAL A 292 20.13 -25.37 -31.61
C VAL A 292 20.52 -23.90 -31.55
N ILE A 293 20.07 -23.09 -32.52
CA ILE A 293 20.18 -21.63 -32.49
C ILE A 293 18.91 -21.06 -31.84
N ILE A 294 19.04 -20.48 -30.65
CA ILE A 294 17.95 -19.73 -30.01
C ILE A 294 17.98 -18.30 -30.57
N ALA A 295 16.97 -17.93 -31.37
CA ALA A 295 16.79 -16.55 -31.83
C ALA A 295 15.58 -15.90 -31.13
N PRO A 296 15.72 -14.67 -30.57
CA PRO A 296 14.59 -13.96 -29.98
C PRO A 296 13.54 -13.58 -31.02
N VAL A 297 12.27 -13.56 -30.60
CA VAL A 297 11.16 -12.97 -31.37
C VAL A 297 11.51 -11.52 -31.69
N ALA A 298 11.52 -11.17 -32.97
CA ALA A 298 11.71 -9.79 -33.41
C ALA A 298 10.56 -8.93 -32.88
N THR A 299 10.85 -8.05 -31.93
CA THR A 299 9.91 -7.00 -31.52
C THR A 299 9.57 -6.17 -32.75
N ALA A 300 8.29 -6.01 -33.06
CA ALA A 300 7.81 -4.96 -33.94
C ALA A 300 8.10 -3.61 -33.26
N ARG A 301 9.32 -3.11 -33.42
CA ARG A 301 9.60 -1.70 -33.15
C ARG A 301 8.77 -0.92 -34.18
N PRO A 302 7.94 0.05 -33.81
CA PRO A 302 7.37 0.95 -34.80
C PRO A 302 8.55 1.59 -35.53
N GLN A 303 8.74 1.22 -36.80
CA GLN A 303 9.65 1.95 -37.64
C GLN A 303 9.04 3.34 -37.78
N ALA A 304 9.78 4.37 -37.34
CA ALA A 304 9.46 5.71 -37.76
C ALA A 304 9.52 5.72 -39.28
N VAL A 305 8.36 5.80 -39.94
CA VAL A 305 8.29 6.09 -41.36
C VAL A 305 8.78 7.52 -41.49
N ILE A 306 10.07 7.69 -41.78
CA ILE A 306 10.58 8.98 -42.22
C ILE A 306 10.01 9.14 -43.63
N GLU A 307 9.00 9.99 -43.74
CA GLU A 307 8.43 10.40 -45.01
C GLU A 307 9.51 11.23 -45.75
N GLU A 308 10.29 10.58 -46.63
CA GLU A 308 11.43 11.19 -47.36
C GLU A 308 11.03 12.31 -48.35
N GLU A 309 9.74 12.66 -48.43
CA GLU A 309 9.21 13.55 -49.46
C GLU A 309 9.50 15.05 -49.24
N ARG A 310 10.11 15.45 -48.11
CA ARG A 310 10.41 16.89 -47.84
C ARG A 310 11.83 17.34 -48.17
N LEU A 311 12.67 16.52 -48.81
CA LEU A 311 14.06 16.89 -49.07
C LEU A 311 14.36 17.56 -50.44
N THR A 312 13.37 17.74 -51.33
CA THR A 312 13.66 18.23 -52.70
C THR A 312 13.13 19.61 -53.07
N ASN A 313 12.32 20.27 -52.23
CA ASN A 313 11.85 21.63 -52.50
C ASN A 313 12.45 22.64 -51.50
N SER A 314 13.75 22.86 -51.62
CA SER A 314 14.42 24.02 -51.01
C SER A 314 14.64 25.08 -52.10
N THR A 315 13.71 26.03 -52.22
CA THR A 315 14.01 27.32 -52.85
C THR A 315 15.07 28.01 -52.00
N PRO A 316 16.20 28.49 -52.55
CA PRO A 316 17.24 29.11 -51.73
C PRO A 316 16.74 30.45 -51.19
N VAL A 317 16.67 30.57 -49.86
CA VAL A 317 16.43 31.83 -49.16
C VAL A 317 17.75 32.62 -49.15
N PRO A 318 17.77 33.92 -49.52
CA PRO A 318 18.99 34.71 -49.49
C PRO A 318 19.40 35.08 -48.06
N LEU A 319 20.72 35.18 -47.84
CA LEU A 319 21.39 35.48 -46.57
C LEU A 319 20.96 36.87 -46.01
N PRO A 320 20.93 37.08 -44.67
CA PRO A 320 20.31 38.26 -44.08
C PRO A 320 21.29 39.42 -43.93
N ASP A 321 20.90 40.61 -44.40
CA ASP A 321 21.46 41.89 -43.97
C ASP A 321 20.66 42.43 -42.77
N ALA A 322 21.35 42.79 -41.69
CA ALA A 322 20.79 43.43 -40.49
C ALA A 322 20.58 44.96 -40.71
N PRO A 323 20.00 45.74 -39.78
CA PRO A 323 19.05 45.46 -38.70
C PRO A 323 17.79 46.40 -38.73
N GLY A 324 16.70 45.98 -38.07
CA GLY A 324 15.74 46.92 -37.46
C GLY A 324 14.32 46.97 -38.05
N LYS A 325 13.36 46.44 -37.29
CA LYS A 325 12.13 47.13 -36.84
C LYS A 325 11.32 46.17 -35.97
N ALA A 326 10.98 46.62 -34.77
CA ALA A 326 9.99 45.96 -33.91
C ALA A 326 8.59 46.01 -34.55
N THR A 327 7.70 45.04 -34.21
CA THR A 327 6.20 45.07 -34.12
C THR A 327 5.63 43.65 -34.41
N PRO A 328 4.50 43.21 -33.80
CA PRO A 328 4.14 43.09 -32.39
C PRO A 328 3.84 41.60 -32.00
N THR A 329 3.69 41.34 -30.70
CA THR A 329 3.15 40.07 -30.17
C THR A 329 1.68 39.90 -30.57
N PRO A 330 1.21 38.73 -31.08
CA PRO A 330 -0.21 38.50 -31.28
C PRO A 330 -0.90 38.15 -29.94
N GLU A 331 -2.05 38.77 -29.76
CA GLU A 331 -3.02 38.60 -28.67
C GLU A 331 -3.77 37.25 -28.80
N PRO A 332 -4.12 36.54 -27.71
CA PRO A 332 -4.73 35.22 -27.80
C PRO A 332 -6.21 35.30 -28.22
N GLU A 333 -6.59 34.54 -29.26
CA GLU A 333 -8.00 34.32 -29.62
C GLU A 333 -8.75 33.59 -28.50
N ALA A 334 -9.87 34.18 -28.07
CA ALA A 334 -10.81 33.55 -27.15
C ALA A 334 -11.60 32.44 -27.86
N LEU A 335 -11.58 31.24 -27.30
CA LEU A 335 -12.47 30.14 -27.67
C LEU A 335 -13.85 30.38 -27.03
N ASP A 336 -14.86 30.67 -27.84
CA ASP A 336 -16.26 30.70 -27.39
C ASP A 336 -16.74 29.26 -27.11
N ILE A 337 -16.95 28.94 -25.83
CA ILE A 337 -17.62 27.71 -25.39
C ILE A 337 -19.13 28.01 -25.36
N VAL A 338 -19.88 27.44 -26.30
CA VAL A 338 -21.34 27.40 -26.23
C VAL A 338 -21.73 26.31 -25.23
N ILE A 339 -22.30 26.69 -24.09
CA ILE A 339 -22.84 25.77 -23.09
C ILE A 339 -24.31 25.51 -23.46
N ASP A 340 -24.64 24.24 -23.68
CA ASP A 340 -26.01 23.77 -23.90
C ASP A 340 -26.72 23.62 -22.54
N GLU A 341 -27.75 24.44 -22.27
CA GLU A 341 -28.47 24.49 -20.98
C GLU A 341 -29.34 23.25 -20.71
N GLU A 342 -29.58 22.38 -21.69
CA GLU A 342 -30.49 21.24 -21.55
C GLU A 342 -29.86 20.04 -20.82
N ALA A 343 -28.52 19.98 -20.71
CA ALA A 343 -27.78 18.87 -20.09
C ALA A 343 -27.58 18.99 -18.56
N MET A 344 -28.04 20.06 -17.93
CA MET A 344 -27.84 20.33 -16.48
C MET A 344 -29.03 19.93 -15.59
N GLY A 345 -30.19 19.58 -16.15
CA GLY A 345 -31.36 19.16 -15.37
C GLY A 345 -31.26 17.73 -14.81
N ASP A 346 -30.66 16.82 -15.58
CA ASP A 346 -30.71 15.37 -15.32
C ASP A 346 -29.73 14.88 -14.24
N LEU A 347 -28.77 15.73 -13.85
CA LEU A 347 -27.79 15.42 -12.81
C LEU A 347 -28.27 15.80 -11.39
N ALA A 348 -29.22 16.74 -11.27
CA ALA A 348 -29.71 17.19 -9.97
C ALA A 348 -30.74 16.22 -9.35
N GLU A 349 -31.54 15.54 -10.17
CA GLU A 349 -32.60 14.64 -9.69
C GLU A 349 -32.02 13.30 -9.19
N ARG A 350 -30.90 12.86 -9.77
CA ARG A 350 -30.23 11.58 -9.43
C ARG A 350 -29.42 11.61 -8.12
N ILE A 351 -29.23 12.79 -7.52
CA ILE A 351 -28.49 12.95 -6.24
C ILE A 351 -29.46 12.95 -5.04
N VAL A 352 -30.75 13.24 -5.25
CA VAL A 352 -31.74 13.32 -4.16
C VAL A 352 -32.23 11.95 -3.69
N GLU A 353 -32.13 10.91 -4.53
CA GLU A 353 -32.70 9.58 -4.22
C GLU A 353 -31.75 8.62 -3.45
N ALA A 354 -30.48 8.98 -3.26
CA ALA A 354 -29.49 8.13 -2.58
C ALA A 354 -29.30 8.40 -1.08
N THR A 355 -30.07 9.30 -0.46
CA THR A 355 -29.95 9.62 0.98
C THR A 355 -31.08 9.03 1.81
N SER A 356 -31.09 7.71 2.01
CA SER A 356 -31.72 7.12 3.19
C SER A 356 -31.18 5.71 3.45
N THR A 357 -30.27 5.54 4.42
CA THR A 357 -29.88 4.24 5.00
C THR A 357 -29.49 4.50 6.48
N PRO A 358 -29.78 3.57 7.41
CA PRO A 358 -30.32 3.87 8.74
C PRO A 358 -29.29 4.13 9.84
N ALA A 359 -29.82 4.55 11.00
CA ALA A 359 -29.10 4.82 12.25
C ALA A 359 -28.23 3.64 12.72
N PRO A 360 -27.09 3.91 13.41
CA PRO A 360 -26.16 2.87 13.84
C PRO A 360 -26.74 2.03 15.00
N GLU A 361 -26.59 0.72 14.87
CA GLU A 361 -26.90 -0.29 15.87
C GLU A 361 -25.80 -0.31 16.97
N THR A 362 -26.22 -0.40 18.22
CA THR A 362 -25.38 -0.42 19.43
C THR A 362 -24.41 -1.60 19.42
N THR A 363 -23.10 -1.34 19.52
CA THR A 363 -22.06 -2.37 19.70
C THR A 363 -21.98 -2.80 21.18
N GLU A 364 -22.05 -4.11 21.42
CA GLU A 364 -21.88 -4.76 22.73
C GLU A 364 -20.44 -4.61 23.28
N GLU A 365 -20.32 -4.61 24.61
CA GLU A 365 -19.06 -4.45 25.36
C GLU A 365 -18.06 -5.60 25.10
N PRO A 366 -16.73 -5.33 25.16
CA PRO A 366 -15.72 -6.35 24.98
C PRO A 366 -15.62 -7.28 26.19
N ILE A 367 -15.65 -8.59 25.92
CA ILE A 367 -15.32 -9.67 26.85
C ILE A 367 -13.83 -9.61 27.22
N VAL A 368 -13.57 -9.50 28.53
CA VAL A 368 -12.24 -9.57 29.15
C VAL A 368 -11.77 -11.02 29.15
N TYR A 369 -10.61 -11.30 28.56
CA TYR A 369 -9.91 -12.57 28.72
C TYR A 369 -8.94 -12.44 29.90
N ASP A 370 -9.12 -13.27 30.94
CA ASP A 370 -8.15 -13.41 32.04
C ASP A 370 -6.84 -14.01 31.50
N GLU A 371 -5.72 -13.32 31.74
CA GLU A 371 -4.37 -13.86 31.52
C GLU A 371 -4.08 -14.99 32.51
N PRO A 372 -3.49 -16.13 32.07
CA PRO A 372 -3.01 -17.14 32.98
C PRO A 372 -1.71 -16.70 33.65
N GLU A 373 -1.73 -16.70 34.98
CA GLU A 373 -0.61 -16.49 35.88
C GLU A 373 0.49 -17.55 35.63
N VAL A 374 1.60 -17.15 35.00
CA VAL A 374 2.79 -18.00 34.84
C VAL A 374 3.84 -17.59 35.88
N ASP A 375 3.84 -18.33 36.97
CA ASP A 375 4.86 -18.35 38.01
C ASP A 375 6.11 -19.10 37.49
N ALA A 376 7.21 -18.38 37.26
CA ALA A 376 8.53 -18.98 37.15
C ALA A 376 9.63 -17.99 37.58
N PRO A 377 10.57 -18.39 38.45
CA PRO A 377 11.52 -17.50 39.10
C PRO A 377 12.74 -17.18 38.21
N PHE A 378 13.13 -15.90 38.19
CA PHE A 378 14.44 -15.46 37.72
C PHE A 378 15.54 -15.90 38.71
N PRO A 379 16.63 -16.55 38.27
CA PRO A 379 17.82 -16.71 39.09
C PRO A 379 18.72 -15.47 38.97
N ASP A 380 19.08 -14.93 40.14
CA ASP A 380 20.08 -13.89 40.31
C ASP A 380 21.49 -14.36 39.86
N ASP A 381 22.18 -13.47 39.14
CA ASP A 381 23.63 -13.32 39.00
C ASP A 381 24.50 -14.56 38.68
N LEU A 382 25.02 -14.60 37.44
CA LEU A 382 26.47 -14.61 37.11
C LEU A 382 26.73 -14.53 35.60
#